data_AF-A0A1J5PSL9-F1
#
_entry.id   AF-A0A1J5PSL9-F1
#
_cell.length_a   1.000
_cell.length_b   1.000
_cell.length_c   1.000
_cell.angle_alpha   90.00
_cell.angle_beta   90.00
_cell.angle_gamma   90.00
#
_symmetry.space_group_name_H-M   'P 1'
#
loop_
_entity.id
_entity.type
_entity.pdbx_description
1 polymer ?
#
loop_
_entity_poly.entity_id
_entity_poly.type
_entity_poly.pdbx_seq_one_letter_code
_entity_poly.pdbx_strand_id
1 'polypeptide(L)'
;MHQIRNAVSREYCAIAAYNTGPGNVYRAFSKLNGKARQEEALDKINSMRPEEVYETLRTRLPYEETRGYIVNAVAAKKRYAAM
;
A
#
# COMPACT_ATOMS: atom_id res chain seq x y z
N MET A 1 -1.75 -5.02 8.85
CA MET A 1 -2.73 -4.38 7.94
C MET A 1 -4.07 -4.05 8.59
N HIS A 2 -4.63 -4.86 9.51
CA HIS A 2 -5.92 -4.59 10.16
C HIS A 2 -6.01 -3.23 10.89
N GLN A 3 -4.88 -2.68 11.32
CA GLN A 3 -4.77 -1.37 12.00
C GLN A 3 -4.89 -0.15 11.05
N ILE A 4 -4.99 -0.37 9.74
CA ILE A 4 -5.25 0.72 8.77
C ILE A 4 -6.74 1.04 8.80
N ARG A 5 -7.09 2.26 9.17
CA ARG A 5 -8.47 2.71 9.45
C ARG A 5 -9.29 2.90 8.19
N ASN A 6 -8.75 3.62 7.21
CA ASN A 6 -9.42 3.85 5.94
C ASN A 6 -9.49 2.54 5.13
N ALA A 7 -10.71 2.15 4.72
CA ALA A 7 -10.94 0.88 4.03
C ALA A 7 -10.25 0.80 2.66
N VAL A 8 -10.23 1.90 1.90
CA VAL A 8 -9.59 1.98 0.58
C VAL A 8 -8.08 1.91 0.72
N SER A 9 -7.50 2.67 1.66
CA SER A 9 -6.06 2.59 1.96
C SER A 9 -5.66 1.18 2.40
N ARG A 10 -6.46 0.54 3.27
CA ARG A 10 -6.23 -0.83 3.74
C ARG A 10 -6.24 -1.82 2.58
N GLU A 11 -7.15 -1.65 1.64
CA GLU A 11 -7.25 -2.48 0.44
C GLU A 11 -6.04 -2.30 -0.48
N TYR A 12 -5.61 -1.07 -0.78
CA TYR A 12 -4.40 -0.83 -1.57
C TYR A 12 -3.16 -1.46 -0.92
N CYS A 13 -3.00 -1.31 0.39
CA CYS A 13 -1.92 -1.98 1.12
C CYS A 13 -2.04 -3.50 1.09
N ALA A 14 -3.25 -4.07 1.11
CA ALA A 14 -3.46 -5.51 1.01
C ALA A 14 -3.11 -6.05 -0.40
N ILE A 15 -3.52 -5.36 -1.46
CA ILE A 15 -3.15 -5.68 -2.85
C ILE A 15 -1.63 -5.69 -3.01
N ALA A 16 -0.96 -4.63 -2.54
CA ALA A 16 0.50 -4.57 -2.59
C ALA A 16 1.16 -5.68 -1.75
N ALA A 17 0.67 -5.91 -0.52
CA ALA A 17 1.21 -6.95 0.36
C ALA A 17 1.01 -8.36 -0.20
N TYR A 18 -0.02 -8.61 -1.01
CA TYR A 18 -0.22 -9.90 -1.66
C TYR A 18 0.93 -10.23 -2.63
N ASN A 19 1.40 -9.24 -3.40
CA ASN A 19 2.50 -9.45 -4.36
C ASN A 19 3.90 -9.35 -3.72
N THR A 20 4.15 -8.38 -2.82
CA THR A 20 5.51 -8.13 -2.28
C THR A 20 5.68 -8.43 -0.79
N GLY A 21 4.62 -8.77 -0.09
CA GLY A 21 4.63 -8.95 1.35
C GLY A 21 4.48 -7.65 2.15
N PRO A 22 3.93 -7.71 3.38
CA PRO A 22 3.62 -6.54 4.21
C PRO A 22 4.86 -5.74 4.63
N GLY A 23 6.02 -6.39 4.78
CA GLY A 23 7.27 -5.72 5.14
C GLY A 23 7.75 -4.72 4.08
N ASN A 24 7.55 -5.05 2.80
CA ASN A 24 7.85 -4.14 1.68
C ASN A 24 6.86 -2.98 1.59
N VAL A 25 5.59 -3.24 1.94
CA VAL A 25 4.61 -2.16 2.10
C VAL A 25 5.07 -1.19 3.19
N TYR A 26 5.41 -1.66 4.39
CA TYR A 26 5.87 -0.75 5.45
C TYR A 26 7.16 0.01 5.09
N ARG A 27 8.06 -0.61 4.31
CA ARG A 27 9.26 0.08 3.78
C ARG A 27 8.94 1.25 2.86
N ALA A 28 7.83 1.22 2.13
CA ALA A 28 7.43 2.35 1.27
C ALA A 28 7.03 3.60 2.08
N PHE A 29 6.64 3.44 3.35
CA PHE A 29 6.18 4.52 4.23
C PHE A 29 7.18 4.89 5.33
N SER A 30 8.12 4.00 5.67
CA SER A 30 9.06 4.20 6.78
C SER A 30 10.48 3.78 6.41
N LYS A 31 11.45 4.61 6.80
CA LYS A 31 12.89 4.29 6.72
C LYS A 31 13.41 3.57 7.96
N LEU A 32 12.64 3.51 9.05
CA LEU A 32 12.99 2.78 10.28
C LEU A 32 13.06 1.27 10.02
N ASN A 33 13.43 0.50 11.05
CA ASN A 33 13.57 -0.96 11.00
C ASN A 33 12.68 -1.67 12.04
N GLY A 34 12.51 -2.98 11.89
CA GLY A 34 11.81 -3.83 12.86
C GLY A 34 10.38 -3.35 13.17
N LYS A 35 10.00 -3.44 14.45
CA LYS A 35 8.68 -3.03 14.95
C LYS A 35 8.42 -1.52 14.76
N ALA A 36 9.43 -0.69 14.97
CA ALA A 36 9.33 0.76 14.82
C ALA A 36 8.95 1.17 13.38
N ARG A 37 9.44 0.42 12.36
CA ARG A 37 9.01 0.61 10.96
C ARG A 37 7.51 0.40 10.80
N GLN A 38 7.00 -0.68 11.37
CA GLN A 38 5.59 -1.01 11.24
C GLN A 38 4.72 0.05 11.92
N GLU A 39 5.08 0.47 13.13
CA GLU A 39 4.36 1.50 13.89
C GLU A 39 4.34 2.83 13.11
N GLU A 40 5.51 3.33 12.67
CA GLU A 40 5.59 4.58 11.90
C GLU A 40 4.83 4.49 10.56
N ALA A 41 4.94 3.35 9.86
CA ALA A 41 4.24 3.15 8.60
C ALA A 41 2.72 3.18 8.78
N LEU A 42 2.19 2.53 9.84
CA LEU A 42 0.77 2.53 10.14
C LEU A 42 0.25 3.93 10.48
N ASP A 43 1.01 4.71 11.25
CA ASP A 43 0.65 6.08 11.59
C ASP A 43 0.61 6.98 10.36
N LYS A 44 1.62 6.87 9.47
CA LYS A 44 1.63 7.59 8.18
C LYS A 44 0.48 7.17 7.28
N ILE A 45 0.24 5.88 7.10
CA ILE A 45 -0.85 5.40 6.25
C ILE A 45 -2.21 5.92 6.76
N ASN A 46 -2.39 5.98 8.10
CA ASN A 46 -3.63 6.45 8.70
C ASN A 46 -3.81 7.99 8.66
N SER A 47 -2.75 8.76 8.42
CA SER A 47 -2.83 10.21 8.26
C SER A 47 -2.93 10.67 6.80
N MET A 48 -2.73 9.76 5.85
CA MET A 48 -2.78 10.04 4.41
C MET A 48 -4.16 9.78 3.80
N ARG A 49 -4.47 10.53 2.74
CA ARG A 49 -5.63 10.22 1.90
C ARG A 49 -5.38 8.94 1.08
N PRO A 50 -6.42 8.19 0.69
CA PRO A 50 -6.27 6.96 -0.08
C PRO A 50 -5.46 7.13 -1.38
N GLU A 51 -5.63 8.27 -2.04
CA GLU A 51 -4.88 8.61 -3.26
C GLU A 51 -3.39 8.70 -2.94
N GLU A 52 -3.00 9.39 -1.86
CA GLU A 52 -1.60 9.54 -1.45
C GLU A 52 -0.96 8.20 -1.05
N VAL A 53 -1.75 7.30 -0.46
CA VAL A 53 -1.32 5.92 -0.15
C VAL A 53 -1.06 5.15 -1.44
N TYR A 54 -1.98 5.21 -2.41
CA TYR A 54 -1.81 4.57 -3.72
C TYR A 54 -0.58 5.11 -4.47
N GLU A 55 -0.43 6.43 -4.49
CA GLU A 55 0.71 7.13 -5.09
C GLU A 55 2.03 6.71 -4.46
N THR A 56 2.07 6.57 -3.15
CA THR A 56 3.26 6.09 -2.43
C THR A 56 3.58 4.65 -2.79
N LEU A 57 2.58 3.77 -2.86
CA LEU A 57 2.79 2.37 -3.23
C LEU A 57 3.30 2.24 -4.67
N ARG A 58 2.68 2.92 -5.63
CA ARG A 58 3.10 2.83 -7.05
C ARG A 58 4.45 3.47 -7.34
N THR A 59 5.01 4.27 -6.43
CA THR A 59 6.30 4.96 -6.64
C THR A 59 7.42 4.45 -5.73
N ARG A 60 7.13 4.05 -4.49
CA ARG A 60 8.13 3.77 -3.45
C ARG A 60 8.23 2.31 -3.05
N LEU A 61 7.40 1.42 -3.58
CA LEU A 61 7.64 -0.02 -3.41
C LEU A 61 9.00 -0.39 -4.03
N PRO A 62 9.76 -1.29 -3.38
CA PRO A 62 11.16 -1.53 -3.74
C PRO A 62 11.33 -2.14 -5.14
N TYR A 63 10.38 -2.97 -5.56
CA TYR A 63 10.45 -3.68 -6.83
C TYR A 63 9.55 -3.04 -7.88
N GLU A 64 10.06 -2.92 -9.10
CA GLU A 64 9.32 -2.37 -10.24
C GLU A 64 8.09 -3.20 -10.59
N GLU A 65 8.24 -4.53 -10.61
CA GLU A 65 7.15 -5.47 -10.85
C GLU A 65 5.97 -5.18 -9.91
N THR A 66 6.25 -4.99 -8.61
CA THR A 66 5.20 -4.73 -7.62
C THR A 66 4.54 -3.36 -7.83
N ARG A 67 5.29 -2.34 -8.26
CA ARG A 67 4.72 -1.04 -8.64
C ARG A 67 3.77 -1.19 -9.83
N GLY A 68 4.12 -2.01 -10.82
CA GLY A 68 3.23 -2.35 -11.93
C GLY A 68 2.00 -3.16 -11.49
N TYR A 69 2.18 -4.12 -10.57
CA TYR A 69 1.11 -4.98 -10.09
C TYR A 69 -0.04 -4.19 -9.45
N ILE A 70 0.27 -3.24 -8.54
CA ILE A 70 -0.77 -2.44 -7.89
C ILE A 70 -1.53 -1.57 -8.90
N VAL A 71 -0.84 -1.00 -9.89
CA VAL A 71 -1.47 -0.19 -10.95
C VAL A 71 -2.48 -1.02 -11.75
N ASN A 72 -2.05 -2.21 -12.19
CA ASN A 72 -2.89 -3.13 -12.97
C ASN A 72 -4.07 -3.65 -12.15
N ALA A 73 -3.84 -4.06 -10.91
CA ALA A 73 -4.89 -4.60 -10.04
C ALA A 73 -5.96 -3.56 -9.70
N VAL A 74 -5.56 -2.33 -9.37
CA VAL A 74 -6.52 -1.24 -9.08
C VAL A 74 -7.28 -0.82 -10.34
N ALA A 75 -6.63 -0.77 -11.51
CA ALA A 75 -7.30 -0.49 -12.78
C ALA A 75 -8.33 -1.57 -13.15
N ALA A 76 -7.96 -2.85 -13.02
CA ALA A 76 -8.86 -3.97 -13.26
C ALA A 76 -10.08 -3.92 -12.32
N LYS A 77 -9.86 -3.64 -11.03
CA LYS A 77 -10.95 -3.48 -10.06
C LYS A 77 -11.95 -2.39 -10.48
N LYS A 78 -11.46 -1.22 -10.88
CA LYS A 78 -12.35 -0.12 -11.35
C LYS A 78 -13.20 -0.56 -12.54
N ARG A 79 -12.62 -1.32 -13.47
CA ARG A 79 -13.35 -1.86 -14.63
C ARG A 79 -14.44 -2.85 -14.22
N TYR A 80 -14.14 -3.81 -13.33
CA TYR A 80 -15.14 -4.78 -12.87
C TYR A 80 -16.24 -4.16 -12.01
N ALA A 81 -15.93 -3.12 -11.23
CA ALA A 81 -16.94 -2.40 -10.44
C ALA A 81 -17.88 -1.53 -11.30
N ALA A 82 -17.51 -1.25 -12.55
CA ALA A 82 -18.30 -0.48 -13.51
C ALA A 82 -19.08 -1.37 -14.50
N MET A 83 -18.98 -2.70 -14.35
CA MET A 83 -19.74 -3.69 -15.10
C MET A 83 -20.95 -4.14 -14.29
#